data_AF-A0A378T2Q9-F1
#
_entry.id   AF-A0A378T2Q9-F1
#
_cell.length_a   1.000
_cell.length_b   1.000
_cell.length_c   1.000
_cell.angle_alpha   90.00
_cell.angle_beta   90.00
_cell.angle_gamma   90.00
#
_symmetry.space_group_name_H-M   'P 1'
#
loop_
_entity.id
_entity.type
_entity.pdbx_description
1 polymer ?
#
loop_
_entity_poly.entity_id
_entity_poly.type
_entity_poly.pdbx_seq_one_letter_code
_entity_poly.pdbx_strand_id
1 'polypeptide(L)'
;MSLFAKLSEFRAVKTQDSGGTDELSISRADGFQFKAVSMCQGDVVDLDRLLPFDGQLEIVLREVDVRTDEMQDVGSIFIRSDELGRGELTQQFNGAGALYDLTYKVI
;
A
#
# COMPACT_ATOMS: atom_id res chain seq x y z
N MET A 1 0.91 -0.86 25.11
CA MET A 1 -0.25 -0.24 24.44
C MET A 1 -0.24 -0.78 23.02
N SER A 2 -1.34 -1.34 22.53
CA SER A 2 -1.42 -1.77 21.13
C SER A 2 -1.60 -0.55 20.24
N LEU A 3 -0.73 -0.40 19.24
CA LEU A 3 -0.83 0.66 18.24
C LEU A 3 -1.56 0.13 17.01
N PHE A 4 -2.25 1.02 16.32
CA PHE A 4 -2.92 0.71 15.07
C PHE A 4 -2.53 1.69 13.98
N ALA A 5 -2.30 1.16 12.78
CA ALA A 5 -2.25 1.94 11.57
C ALA A 5 -3.63 1.92 10.92
N LYS A 6 -4.30 3.06 10.84
CA LYS A 6 -5.50 3.23 10.02
C LYS A 6 -5.08 3.65 8.61
N LEU A 7 -5.16 2.73 7.65
CA LEU A 7 -4.98 3.01 6.24
C LEU A 7 -6.30 3.56 5.68
N SER A 8 -6.22 4.65 4.92
CA SER A 8 -7.39 5.41 4.46
C SER A 8 -7.48 5.41 2.94
N GLU A 9 -6.53 6.06 2.27
CA GLU A 9 -6.55 6.22 0.82
C GLU A 9 -5.34 5.53 0.19
N PHE A 10 -5.56 4.83 -0.92
CA PHE A 10 -4.52 4.36 -1.82
C PHE A 10 -4.76 4.93 -3.22
N ARG A 11 -3.74 5.59 -3.80
CA ARG A 11 -3.87 6.34 -5.05
C ARG A 11 -2.81 5.91 -6.06
N ALA A 12 -3.24 5.66 -7.29
CA ALA A 12 -2.35 5.42 -8.42
C ALA A 12 -1.89 6.75 -9.02
N VAL A 13 -0.67 7.19 -8.69
CA VAL A 13 -0.09 8.42 -9.28
C VAL A 13 0.43 8.12 -10.69
N LYS A 14 1.05 6.95 -10.86
CA LYS A 14 1.56 6.44 -12.13
C LYS A 14 1.50 4.91 -12.10
N THR A 15 0.88 4.28 -13.09
CA THR A 15 0.89 2.83 -13.28
C THR A 15 2.10 2.39 -14.10
N GLN A 16 2.47 1.10 -14.03
CA GLN A 16 3.52 0.51 -14.83
C GLN A 16 3.15 0.56 -16.32
N ASP A 17 1.93 0.15 -16.64
CA ASP A 17 1.40 0.21 -17.99
C ASP A 17 0.73 1.55 -18.25
N SER A 18 1.35 2.38 -19.10
CA SER A 18 0.79 3.68 -19.49
C SER A 18 -0.49 3.47 -20.31
N GLY A 19 -1.64 3.63 -19.65
CA GLY A 19 -2.98 3.38 -20.23
C GLY A 19 -3.51 1.96 -20.02
N GLY A 20 -2.77 1.12 -19.29
CA GLY A 20 -3.22 -0.19 -18.83
C GLY A 20 -3.80 -0.14 -17.41
N THR A 21 -4.22 -1.30 -16.93
CA THR A 21 -4.67 -1.52 -15.55
C THR A 21 -3.62 -2.37 -14.86
N ASP A 22 -3.05 -1.85 -13.78
CA ASP A 22 -2.15 -2.61 -12.91
C ASP A 22 -3.01 -3.43 -11.93
N GLU A 23 -2.67 -4.69 -11.76
CA GLU A 23 -3.33 -5.59 -10.81
C GLU A 23 -2.44 -5.70 -9.57
N LEU A 24 -2.92 -5.23 -8.43
CA LEU A 24 -2.09 -4.98 -7.25
C LEU A 24 -2.50 -5.82 -6.06
N SER A 25 -1.49 -6.27 -5.31
CA SER A 25 -1.61 -6.91 -4.01
C SER A 25 -0.97 -6.04 -2.94
N ILE A 26 -1.76 -5.67 -1.94
CA ILE A 26 -1.30 -4.92 -0.76
C ILE A 26 -1.32 -5.87 0.44
N SER A 27 -0.15 -6.06 1.04
CA SER A 27 0.04 -7.00 2.14
C SER A 27 0.91 -6.42 3.23
N ARG A 28 0.88 -7.06 4.40
CA ARG A 28 1.95 -6.93 5.39
C ARG A 28 3.16 -7.76 4.93
N ALA A 29 4.34 -7.44 5.47
CA ALA A 29 5.56 -8.22 5.18
C ALA A 29 5.50 -9.68 5.64
N ASP A 30 4.61 -10.01 6.60
CA ASP A 30 4.36 -11.39 7.03
C ASP A 30 3.51 -12.22 6.04
N GLY A 31 3.15 -11.64 4.89
CA GLY A 31 2.36 -12.28 3.85
C GLY A 31 0.85 -12.14 4.01
N PHE A 32 0.37 -11.48 5.08
CA PHE A 32 -1.06 -11.21 5.23
C PHE A 32 -1.52 -10.16 4.20
N GLN A 33 -2.09 -10.63 3.09
CA GLN A 33 -2.76 -9.78 2.11
C GLN A 33 -4.08 -9.28 2.68
N PHE A 34 -4.30 -7.97 2.60
CA PHE A 34 -5.55 -7.36 3.07
C PHE A 34 -6.29 -6.60 1.97
N LYS A 35 -5.67 -6.40 0.81
CA LYS A 35 -6.34 -5.84 -0.37
C LYS A 35 -5.72 -6.40 -1.65
N ALA A 36 -6.58 -6.74 -2.59
CA ALA A 36 -6.26 -6.88 -4.01
C ALA A 36 -7.08 -5.83 -4.78
N VAL A 37 -6.49 -5.17 -5.77
CA VAL A 37 -7.15 -4.08 -6.49
C VAL A 37 -6.57 -3.90 -7.89
N SER A 38 -7.43 -3.66 -8.86
CA SER A 38 -7.06 -3.26 -10.23
C SER A 38 -7.11 -1.74 -10.33
N MET A 39 -6.05 -1.08 -10.77
CA MET A 39 -5.97 0.39 -10.82
C MET A 39 -5.40 0.92 -12.14
N CYS A 40 -6.02 1.99 -12.63
CA CYS A 40 -5.50 2.84 -13.69
C CYS A 40 -4.88 4.11 -13.08
N GLN A 41 -4.05 4.80 -13.86
CA GLN A 41 -3.48 6.07 -13.42
C GLN A 41 -4.60 7.07 -13.05
N GLY A 42 -4.49 7.65 -11.86
CA GLY A 42 -5.46 8.59 -11.29
C GLY A 42 -6.51 7.94 -10.41
N ASP A 43 -6.61 6.60 -10.39
CA ASP A 43 -7.55 5.91 -9.52
C ASP A 43 -7.22 6.11 -8.04
N VAL A 44 -8.28 6.14 -7.25
CA VAL A 44 -8.23 6.29 -5.80
C VAL A 44 -9.15 5.24 -5.17
N VAL A 45 -8.64 4.53 -4.18
CA VAL A 45 -9.39 3.49 -3.47
C VAL A 45 -9.32 3.72 -1.98
N ASP A 46 -10.48 3.67 -1.34
CA ASP A 46 -10.60 3.63 0.11
C ASP A 46 -10.23 2.23 0.61
N LEU A 47 -9.26 2.18 1.52
CA LEU A 47 -8.84 0.95 2.16
C LEU A 47 -9.66 0.64 3.42
N ASP A 48 -10.16 1.66 4.12
CA ASP A 48 -10.78 1.62 5.46
C ASP A 48 -10.24 0.47 6.33
N ARG A 49 -8.91 0.40 6.45
CA ARG A 49 -8.23 -0.75 7.05
C ARG A 49 -7.53 -0.36 8.33
N LEU A 50 -7.83 -1.08 9.41
CA LEU A 50 -7.12 -0.96 10.68
C LEU A 50 -6.17 -2.14 10.88
N LEU A 51 -4.88 -1.88 10.98
CA LEU A 51 -3.85 -2.91 11.16
C LEU A 51 -3.15 -2.75 12.51
N PRO A 52 -3.18 -3.77 13.38
CA PRO A 52 -2.41 -3.74 14.63
C PRO A 52 -0.91 -3.90 14.33
N PHE A 53 -0.07 -3.22 15.10
CA PHE A 53 1.39 -3.39 15.03
C PHE A 53 2.08 -3.06 16.36
N ASP A 54 3.33 -3.50 16.50
CA ASP A 54 4.21 -3.19 17.63
C ASP A 54 5.58 -2.72 17.09
N GLY A 55 6.00 -1.53 17.50
CA GLY A 55 7.22 -0.86 17.01
C GLY A 55 7.15 -0.39 15.56
N GLN A 56 7.08 -1.30 14.59
CA GLN A 56 7.10 -1.01 13.16
C GLN A 56 6.19 -1.96 12.38
N LEU A 57 5.51 -1.42 11.37
CA LEU A 57 4.70 -2.16 10.40
C LEU A 57 5.26 -1.90 9.00
N GLU A 58 5.60 -2.98 8.30
CA GLU A 58 5.96 -2.92 6.88
C GLU A 58 4.75 -3.31 6.03
N ILE A 59 4.39 -2.41 5.11
CA ILE A 59 3.39 -2.66 4.07
C ILE A 59 4.14 -2.88 2.76
N VAL A 60 3.80 -3.95 2.06
CA VAL A 60 4.41 -4.34 0.79
C VAL A 60 3.36 -4.23 -0.30
N LEU A 61 3.78 -3.66 -1.43
CA LEU A 61 3.00 -3.56 -2.65
C LEU A 61 3.65 -4.41 -3.74
N ARG A 62 2.85 -5.29 -4.34
CA ARG A 62 3.24 -6.12 -5.48
C ARG A 62 2.26 -5.94 -6.63
N GLU A 63 2.79 -5.93 -7.83
CA GLU A 63 2.00 -6.14 -9.03
C GLU A 63 1.86 -7.65 -9.27
N VAL A 64 0.70 -8.08 -9.73
CA VAL A 64 0.33 -9.48 -9.92
C VAL A 64 -0.19 -9.64 -11.34
N ASP A 65 0.50 -10.42 -12.17
CA ASP A 65 -0.06 -10.82 -13.46
C ASP A 65 -1.14 -11.89 -13.22
N VAL A 66 -2.40 -11.48 -13.33
CA VAL A 66 -3.57 -12.35 -13.11
C VAL A 66 -3.66 -13.54 -14.08
N ARG A 67 -2.89 -13.57 -15.17
CA ARG A 67 -2.86 -14.69 -16.12
C ARG A 67 -1.81 -15.74 -15.77
N THR A 68 -0.70 -15.31 -15.18
CA THR A 68 0.46 -16.15 -14.90
C THR A 68 0.69 -16.38 -13.41
N ASP A 69 -0.02 -15.66 -12.55
CA ASP A 69 0.20 -15.55 -11.10
C ASP A 69 1.62 -15.09 -10.72
N GLU A 70 2.38 -14.54 -11.68
CA GLU A 70 3.69 -13.96 -11.41
C GLU A 70 3.53 -12.67 -10.62
N MET A 71 4.39 -12.49 -9.60
CA MET A 71 4.39 -11.30 -8.75
C MET A 71 5.68 -10.51 -8.94
N GLN A 72 5.55 -9.20 -9.09
CA GLN A 72 6.65 -8.26 -9.13
C GLN A 72 6.58 -7.30 -7.95
N ASP A 73 7.68 -7.14 -7.21
CA ASP A 73 7.76 -6.18 -6.11
C ASP A 73 7.77 -4.74 -6.67
N VAL A 74 6.76 -3.95 -6.28
CA VAL A 74 6.72 -2.50 -6.56
C VAL A 74 7.45 -1.74 -5.46
N GLY A 75 7.33 -2.18 -4.19
CA GLY A 75 8.11 -1.65 -3.08
C GLY A 75 7.46 -1.89 -1.72
N SER A 76 8.07 -1.33 -0.68
CA SER A 76 7.51 -1.34 0.67
C SER A 76 7.62 0.03 1.34
N ILE A 77 6.72 0.26 2.29
CA ILE A 77 6.76 1.43 3.17
C ILE A 77 6.77 0.98 4.64
N PHE A 78 7.25 1.85 5.52
CA PHE A 78 7.33 1.58 6.95
C PHE A 78 6.50 2.59 7.73
N ILE A 79 5.52 2.08 8.48
CA ILE A 79 4.74 2.83 9.45
C ILE A 79 5.36 2.56 10.83
N ARG A 80 5.71 3.62 11.56
CA ARG A 80 6.46 3.53 12.82
C ARG A 80 5.69 4.06 14.00
N SER A 81 5.96 3.50 15.18
CA SER A 81 5.29 3.89 16.42
C SER A 81 5.54 5.35 16.82
N ASP A 82 6.66 5.94 16.42
CA ASP A 82 7.02 7.34 16.65
C ASP A 82 6.27 8.34 15.75
N GLU A 83 5.41 7.84 14.86
CA GLU A 83 4.45 8.60 14.08
C GLU A 83 3.12 8.81 14.81
N LEU A 84 2.92 8.18 15.98
CA LEU A 84 1.73 8.36 16.81
C LEU A 84 1.47 9.85 17.08
N GLY A 85 0.25 10.28 16.77
CA GLY A 85 -0.19 11.65 17.02
C GLY A 85 0.26 12.68 15.97
N ARG A 86 0.98 12.28 14.92
CA ARG A 86 1.38 13.19 13.82
C ARG A 86 0.24 13.59 12.87
N GLY A 87 -0.93 12.99 13.02
CA GLY A 87 -2.07 13.18 12.11
C GLY A 87 -2.01 12.23 10.92
N GLU A 88 -2.62 12.62 9.80
CA GLU A 88 -2.56 11.85 8.56
C GLU A 88 -1.21 12.07 7.87
N LEU A 89 -0.64 10.98 7.38
CA LEU A 89 0.63 10.93 6.66
C LEU A 89 0.42 10.22 5.33
N THR A 90 1.17 10.61 4.31
CA THR A 90 1.20 9.93 3.01
C THR A 90 2.63 9.47 2.72
N GLN A 91 2.80 8.19 2.42
CA GLN A 91 4.07 7.62 1.95
C GLN A 91 3.89 7.01 0.56
N GLN A 92 4.99 6.91 -0.19
CA GLN A 92 4.97 6.46 -1.58
C GLN A 92 5.60 5.09 -1.74
N PHE A 93 4.97 4.23 -2.55
CA PHE A 93 5.62 3.10 -3.19
C PHE A 93 6.17 3.54 -4.54
N ASN A 94 7.44 3.27 -4.81
CA ASN A 94 8.08 3.62 -6.06
C ASN A 94 9.01 2.49 -6.52
N GLY A 95 8.64 1.86 -7.63
CA GLY A 95 9.39 0.76 -8.21
C GLY A 95 8.65 0.18 -9.40
N ALA A 96 9.34 -0.69 -10.16
CA ALA A 96 8.83 -1.28 -11.39
C ALA A 96 8.31 -0.27 -12.46
N GLY A 97 8.64 1.02 -12.32
CA GLY A 97 8.14 2.07 -13.21
C GLY A 97 6.81 2.69 -12.78
N ALA A 98 6.21 2.22 -11.68
CA ALA A 98 4.98 2.72 -11.08
C ALA A 98 5.23 3.57 -9.82
N LEU A 99 4.23 4.38 -9.45
CA LEU A 99 4.21 5.26 -8.29
C LEU A 99 2.81 5.26 -7.66
N TYR A 100 2.75 4.91 -6.38
CA TYR A 100 1.52 4.86 -5.62
C TYR A 100 1.65 5.58 -4.29
N ASP A 101 0.61 6.30 -3.89
CA ASP A 101 0.54 6.98 -2.59
C ASP A 101 -0.37 6.19 -1.64
N LEU A 102 0.09 5.98 -0.40
CA LEU A 102 -0.71 5.43 0.69
C LEU A 102 -0.85 6.46 1.81
N THR A 103 -2.08 6.84 2.11
CA THR A 103 -2.42 7.73 3.21
C THR A 103 -2.88 6.93 4.42
N TYR A 104 -2.29 7.22 5.58
CA TYR A 104 -2.57 6.51 6.83
C TYR A 104 -2.44 7.42 8.05
N LYS A 105 -2.86 6.91 9.21
CA LYS A 105 -2.68 7.53 10.52
C LYS A 105 -2.34 6.49 11.57
N VAL A 106 -1.40 6.81 12.46
CA VAL A 106 -1.09 5.98 13.64
C VAL A 106 -1.94 6.45 14.83
N ILE A 107 -2.71 5.51 15.42
CA ILE A 107 -3.61 5.72 16.56
C ILE A 107 -3.44 4.66 17.65
#